data_AF-A0A8T1XIC2-F1
#
_entry.id   AF-A0A8T1XIC2-F1
#
_cell.length_a   1.000
_cell.length_b   1.000
_cell.length_c   1.000
_cell.angle_alpha   90.00
_cell.angle_beta   90.00
_cell.angle_gamma   90.00
#
_symmetry.space_group_name_H-M   'P 1'
#
loop_
_entity.id
_entity.type
_entity.pdbx_description
1 polymer ?
#
loop_
_entity_poly.entity_id
_entity_poly.type
_entity_poly.pdbx_seq_one_letter_code
_entity_poly.pdbx_strand_id
1 'polypeptide(L)'
;MRRSGIEVYTCRSSEIEADKVTNIIESDECIKACGLDRKSLGISSDALLESQFTQKLCSVKCLNQCPNVVDLFFNLAAGEGVYLPKLCESQEGKSRRAMSEIRSSGIVMDTLGPVGPVRLGELAPEPATSTDNIRNVPAPSPY
;
A
#
# COMPACT_ATOMS: atom_id res chain seq x y z
N MET A 1 -40.86 -37.67 -14.28
CA MET A 1 -39.44 -37.51 -14.66
C MET A 1 -38.78 -36.61 -13.62
N ARG A 2 -37.88 -37.13 -12.77
CA ARG A 2 -37.15 -36.32 -11.78
C ARG A 2 -35.70 -36.24 -12.20
N ARG A 3 -35.21 -35.03 -12.52
CA ARG A 3 -33.78 -34.79 -12.71
C ARG A 3 -33.16 -34.71 -11.31
N SER A 4 -32.28 -35.64 -10.98
CA SER A 4 -31.48 -35.60 -9.76
C SER A 4 -30.48 -34.46 -9.95
N GLY A 5 -30.74 -33.31 -9.32
CA GLY A 5 -30.04 -32.04 -9.56
C GLY A 5 -28.60 -31.99 -9.01
N ILE A 6 -27.78 -33.00 -9.31
CA ILE A 6 -26.38 -33.05 -8.94
C ILE A 6 -25.57 -32.59 -10.14
N GLU A 7 -25.16 -31.33 -10.12
CA GLU A 7 -24.20 -30.81 -11.09
C GLU A 7 -22.78 -31.09 -10.60
N VAL A 8 -22.04 -31.89 -11.37
CA VAL A 8 -20.65 -32.24 -11.08
C VAL A 8 -19.75 -31.20 -11.74
N TYR A 9 -19.21 -30.29 -10.93
CA TYR A 9 -18.23 -29.32 -11.41
C TYR A 9 -16.87 -30.01 -11.57
N THR A 10 -16.27 -29.88 -12.75
CA THR A 10 -14.92 -30.40 -13.01
C THR A 10 -13.99 -29.21 -13.22
N CYS A 11 -12.96 -29.09 -12.38
CA CYS A 11 -11.89 -28.13 -12.62
C CYS A 11 -11.00 -28.66 -13.76
N ARG A 12 -10.89 -27.91 -14.85
CA ARG A 12 -10.00 -28.22 -15.97
C ARG A 12 -9.02 -27.07 -16.12
N SER A 13 -7.75 -27.30 -15.80
CA SER A 13 -6.69 -26.36 -16.17
C SER A 13 -6.55 -26.38 -17.69
N SER A 14 -6.58 -25.22 -18.33
CA SER A 14 -6.14 -25.09 -19.71
C SER A 14 -4.64 -25.44 -19.77
N GLU A 15 -4.25 -26.24 -20.76
CA GLU A 15 -2.86 -26.52 -21.08
C GLU A 15 -2.26 -25.25 -21.71
N ILE A 16 -1.85 -24.33 -20.85
CA ILE A 16 -1.06 -23.17 -21.22
C ILE A 16 0.33 -23.45 -20.69
N GLU A 17 1.16 -24.09 -21.52
CA GLU A 17 2.59 -24.14 -21.27
C GLU A 17 3.21 -22.80 -21.68
N ALA A 18 3.93 -22.17 -20.74
CA ALA A 18 4.76 -21.03 -21.07
C ALA A 18 5.98 -21.54 -21.85
N ASP A 19 5.91 -21.47 -23.19
CA ASP A 19 7.00 -21.87 -24.07
C ASP A 19 8.23 -20.99 -23.76
N LYS A 20 9.26 -21.61 -23.17
CA LYS A 20 10.54 -21.01 -22.79
C LYS A 20 10.39 -19.75 -21.94
N VAL A 21 10.27 -19.95 -20.63
CA VAL A 21 10.39 -18.86 -19.67
C VAL A 21 11.81 -18.27 -19.78
N THR A 22 11.95 -17.17 -20.49
CA THR A 22 13.22 -16.43 -20.62
C THR A 22 13.56 -15.62 -19.37
N ASN A 23 12.61 -15.53 -18.45
CA ASN A 23 12.68 -14.73 -17.23
C ASN A 23 12.96 -15.62 -16.01
N ILE A 24 13.65 -15.06 -15.03
CA ILE A 24 13.97 -15.75 -13.78
C ILE A 24 12.66 -15.95 -13.00
N ILE A 25 12.29 -17.22 -12.77
CA ILE A 25 11.23 -17.57 -11.82
C ILE A 25 11.87 -17.75 -10.46
N GLU A 26 11.34 -17.04 -9.47
CA GLU A 26 11.81 -17.15 -8.09
C GLU A 26 11.52 -18.55 -7.50
N SER A 27 12.53 -19.13 -6.87
CA SER A 27 12.44 -20.47 -6.26
C SER A 27 11.56 -20.47 -5.00
N ASP A 28 11.12 -21.63 -4.55
CA ASP A 28 10.35 -21.73 -3.30
C ASP A 28 11.14 -21.26 -2.08
N GLU A 29 12.46 -21.46 -2.08
CA GLU A 29 13.36 -20.97 -1.05
C GLU A 29 13.40 -19.44 -1.04
N CYS A 30 13.46 -18.82 -2.22
CA CYS A 30 13.38 -17.38 -2.36
C CYS A 30 12.04 -16.83 -1.84
N ILE A 31 10.92 -17.38 -2.31
CA ILE A 31 9.57 -16.98 -1.90
C ILE A 31 9.42 -17.04 -0.37
N LYS A 32 9.86 -18.14 0.26
CA LYS A 32 9.83 -18.29 1.72
C LYS A 32 10.77 -17.31 2.44
N ALA A 33 11.95 -17.03 1.89
CA ALA A 33 12.90 -16.09 2.47
C ALA A 33 12.33 -14.67 2.52
N CYS A 34 11.56 -14.26 1.53
CA CYS A 34 10.85 -12.98 1.49
C CYS A 34 9.54 -12.94 2.29
N GLY A 35 9.14 -14.06 2.92
CA GLY A 35 7.89 -14.13 3.69
C GLY A 35 6.64 -14.26 2.83
N LEU A 36 6.79 -14.72 1.58
CA LEU A 36 5.69 -14.96 0.66
C LEU A 36 5.28 -16.44 0.63
N ASP A 37 4.10 -16.71 0.08
CA ASP A 37 3.60 -18.05 -0.22
C ASP A 37 3.00 -18.07 -1.63
N ARG A 38 3.28 -19.13 -2.40
CA ARG A 38 2.75 -19.29 -3.77
C ARG A 38 1.22 -19.43 -3.83
N LYS A 39 0.59 -19.74 -2.70
CA LYS A 39 -0.86 -19.86 -2.54
C LYS A 39 -1.51 -18.55 -2.07
N SER A 40 -0.72 -17.52 -1.76
CA SER A 40 -1.27 -16.21 -1.43
C SER A 40 -2.06 -15.66 -2.61
N LEU A 41 -3.25 -15.15 -2.33
CA LEU A 41 -4.11 -14.54 -3.33
C LEU A 41 -3.88 -13.04 -3.32
N GLY A 42 -3.22 -12.54 -4.36
CA GLY A 42 -2.95 -11.12 -4.54
C GLY A 42 -1.76 -10.59 -3.72
N ILE A 43 -1.49 -9.32 -3.94
CA ILE A 43 -0.42 -8.56 -3.28
C ILE A 43 -1.07 -7.29 -2.74
N SER A 44 -0.80 -6.97 -1.47
CA SER A 44 -1.23 -5.72 -0.85
C SER A 44 -0.01 -4.95 -0.35
N SER A 45 -0.04 -3.63 -0.52
CA SER A 45 0.94 -2.72 0.08
C SER A 45 0.87 -2.73 1.61
N ASP A 46 -0.28 -3.07 2.20
CA ASP A 46 -0.46 -3.20 3.65
C ASP A 46 0.50 -4.21 4.29
N ALA A 47 0.99 -5.19 3.51
CA ALA A 47 1.97 -6.16 3.99
C ALA A 47 3.24 -5.47 4.51
N LEU A 48 3.62 -4.31 3.95
CA LEU A 48 4.78 -3.52 4.40
C LEU A 48 4.60 -2.93 5.81
N LEU A 49 3.36 -2.85 6.31
CA LEU A 49 3.05 -2.44 7.68
C LEU A 49 3.21 -3.60 8.67
N GLU A 50 3.20 -4.85 8.20
CA GLU A 50 3.37 -6.02 9.02
C GLU A 50 4.86 -6.28 9.32
N SER A 51 5.26 -6.03 10.58
CA SER A 51 6.66 -6.18 11.01
C SER A 51 7.30 -7.53 10.66
N GLN A 52 6.55 -8.63 10.74
CA GLN A 52 7.06 -9.96 10.42
C GLN A 52 7.35 -10.12 8.92
N PHE A 53 6.46 -9.61 8.07
CA PHE A 53 6.66 -9.62 6.63
C PHE A 53 7.85 -8.74 6.26
N THR A 54 7.88 -7.49 6.73
CA THR A 54 8.93 -6.52 6.43
C THR A 54 10.31 -7.00 6.92
N GLN A 55 10.40 -7.69 8.05
CA GLN A 55 11.67 -8.31 8.49
C GLN A 55 12.17 -9.40 7.53
N LYS A 56 11.27 -10.21 6.98
CA LYS A 56 11.64 -11.26 6.00
C LYS A 56 12.01 -10.64 4.64
N LEU A 57 11.20 -9.69 4.17
CA LEU A 57 11.46 -8.94 2.95
C LEU A 57 12.82 -8.21 3.00
N CYS A 58 13.15 -7.60 4.13
CA CYS A 58 14.42 -6.91 4.34
C CYS A 58 15.57 -7.82 4.76
N SER A 59 15.38 -9.15 4.79
CA SER A 59 16.45 -10.08 5.12
C SER A 59 17.48 -10.14 3.98
N VAL A 60 18.76 -10.33 4.34
CA VAL A 60 19.86 -10.48 3.38
C VAL A 60 19.59 -11.59 2.36
N LYS A 61 18.85 -12.64 2.76
CA LYS A 61 18.47 -13.71 1.84
C LYS A 61 17.50 -13.22 0.77
N CYS A 62 16.41 -12.54 1.17
CA CYS A 62 15.45 -12.00 0.22
C CYS A 62 16.13 -10.97 -0.72
N LEU A 63 16.85 -10.00 -0.14
CA LEU A 63 17.46 -8.91 -0.91
C LEU A 63 18.46 -9.39 -1.99
N ASN A 64 19.17 -10.50 -1.74
CA ASN A 64 20.19 -11.00 -2.67
C ASN A 64 19.74 -12.17 -3.55
N GLN A 65 18.77 -12.97 -3.10
CA GLN A 65 18.32 -14.16 -3.85
C GLN A 65 17.01 -13.95 -4.62
N CYS A 66 16.31 -12.82 -4.42
CA CYS A 66 14.96 -12.63 -4.93
C CYS A 66 14.76 -11.32 -5.70
N PRO A 67 15.52 -11.07 -6.79
CA PRO A 67 15.52 -9.78 -7.46
C PRO A 67 14.12 -9.34 -7.93
N ASN A 68 13.28 -10.25 -8.43
CA ASN A 68 11.94 -9.88 -8.92
C ASN A 68 10.97 -9.54 -7.79
N VAL A 69 11.07 -10.24 -6.64
CA VAL A 69 10.24 -9.93 -5.46
C VAL A 69 10.66 -8.58 -4.87
N VAL A 70 11.96 -8.35 -4.76
CA VAL A 70 12.49 -7.10 -4.19
C VAL A 70 12.10 -5.92 -5.06
N ASP A 71 12.24 -6.02 -6.39
CA ASP A 71 11.81 -4.98 -7.33
C ASP A 71 10.30 -4.71 -7.22
N LEU A 72 9.49 -5.76 -7.16
CA LEU A 72 8.04 -5.63 -7.02
C LEU A 72 7.65 -4.85 -5.77
N PHE A 73 8.20 -5.21 -4.60
CA PHE A 73 7.90 -4.51 -3.35
C PHE A 73 8.55 -3.14 -3.25
N PHE A 74 9.67 -2.92 -3.94
CA PHE A 74 10.28 -1.59 -4.05
C PHE A 74 9.35 -0.63 -4.78
N ASN A 75 8.81 -1.05 -5.93
CA ASN A 75 7.87 -0.26 -6.72
C ASN A 75 6.53 -0.09 -6.00
N LEU A 76 6.05 -1.13 -5.31
CA LEU A 76 4.83 -1.05 -4.50
C LEU A 76 4.98 -0.05 -3.35
N ALA A 77 6.09 -0.09 -2.62
CA ALA A 77 6.39 0.88 -1.56
C ALA A 77 6.46 2.31 -2.13
N ALA A 78 7.13 2.50 -3.27
CA ALA A 78 7.23 3.80 -3.92
C ALA A 78 5.84 4.34 -4.33
N GLY A 79 4.94 3.47 -4.77
CA GLY A 79 3.54 3.81 -5.06
C GLY A 79 2.78 4.34 -3.83
N GLU A 80 3.14 3.87 -2.63
CA GLU A 80 2.62 4.37 -1.34
C GLU A 80 3.40 5.57 -0.79
N GLY A 81 4.38 6.10 -1.53
CA GLY A 81 5.24 7.19 -1.07
C GLY A 81 6.29 6.77 -0.03
N VAL A 82 6.56 5.46 0.11
CA VAL A 82 7.55 4.89 1.03
C VAL A 82 8.79 4.45 0.26
N TYR A 83 9.98 4.75 0.80
CA TYR A 83 11.24 4.26 0.22
C TYR A 83 11.70 2.98 0.92
N LEU A 84 11.63 1.84 0.21
CA LEU A 84 11.86 0.52 0.78
C LEU A 84 13.25 0.37 1.47
N PRO A 85 14.37 0.87 0.94
CA PRO A 85 15.65 0.78 1.64
C PRO A 85 15.65 1.50 3.01
N LYS A 86 14.99 2.65 3.12
CA LYS A 86 14.82 3.36 4.41
C LYS A 86 13.92 2.57 5.36
N LEU A 87 12.89 1.91 4.83
CA LEU A 87 12.07 0.99 5.63
C LEU A 87 12.91 -0.17 6.17
N CYS A 88 13.79 -0.76 5.37
CA CYS A 88 14.65 -1.86 5.79
C CYS A 88 15.72 -1.45 6.81
N GLU A 89 16.38 -0.30 6.65
CA GLU A 89 17.30 0.27 7.65
C GLU A 89 16.62 0.39 9.03
N SER A 90 15.32 0.75 9.05
CA SER A 90 14.57 0.91 10.29
C SER A 90 14.30 -0.41 11.05
N GLN A 91 14.42 -1.55 10.36
CA GLN A 91 14.22 -2.89 10.92
C GLN A 91 15.49 -3.45 11.58
N GLU A 92 16.68 -3.11 11.09
CA GLU A 92 17.97 -3.59 11.63
C GLU A 92 18.20 -3.17 13.09
N GLY A 93 17.56 -2.09 13.53
CA GLY A 93 17.67 -1.57 14.90
C GLY A 93 16.54 -1.98 15.86
N LYS A 94 15.51 -2.74 15.44
CA LYS A 94 14.25 -2.83 16.21
C LYS A 94 13.70 -4.24 16.36
N SER A 95 14.35 -5.01 17.23
CA SER A 95 13.71 -6.17 17.88
C SER A 95 12.61 -5.77 18.88
N ARG A 96 12.28 -4.48 19.07
CA ARG A 96 11.22 -4.03 20.00
C ARG A 96 10.32 -2.97 19.35
N ARG A 97 9.10 -3.39 19.00
CA ARG A 97 7.89 -2.59 18.71
C ARG A 97 8.15 -1.15 18.26
N ALA A 98 8.33 -0.92 16.96
CA ALA A 98 7.95 0.36 16.38
C ALA A 98 6.46 0.29 16.06
N MET A 99 5.65 0.96 16.87
CA MET A 99 4.30 1.34 16.47
C MET A 99 4.46 2.28 15.27
N SER A 100 3.88 1.93 14.12
CA SER A 100 3.87 2.83 12.97
C SER A 100 2.90 3.96 13.31
N GLU A 101 3.42 5.14 13.64
CA GLU A 101 2.55 6.30 13.83
C GLU A 101 2.08 6.79 12.46
N ILE A 102 0.82 6.52 12.15
CA ILE A 102 0.11 7.23 11.08
C ILE A 102 -0.03 8.68 11.56
N ARG A 103 0.86 9.56 11.12
CA ARG A 103 0.71 11.01 11.31
C ARG A 103 -0.41 11.51 10.41
N SER A 104 -1.64 11.43 10.90
CA SER A 104 -2.74 12.24 10.37
C SER A 104 -2.46 13.69 10.75
N SER A 105 -2.08 14.52 9.77
CA SER A 105 -1.86 15.95 9.97
C SER A 105 -3.20 16.69 10.08
N GLY A 106 -3.89 16.52 11.21
CA GLY A 106 -4.97 17.38 11.67
C GLY A 106 -4.40 18.40 12.64
N ILE A 107 -3.90 19.52 12.13
CA ILE A 107 -3.50 20.67 12.94
C ILE A 107 -4.73 21.25 13.64
N VAL A 108 -4.88 20.97 14.94
CA VAL A 108 -5.79 21.71 15.83
C VAL A 108 -4.93 22.56 16.74
N MET A 109 -4.88 23.86 16.47
CA MET A 109 -4.20 24.84 17.31
C MET A 109 -5.13 25.20 18.47
N ASP A 110 -5.02 24.48 19.59
CA ASP A 110 -5.71 24.83 20.83
C ASP A 110 -4.84 25.80 21.64
N THR A 111 -5.18 27.09 21.57
CA THR A 111 -4.52 28.15 22.34
C THR A 111 -5.19 28.30 23.71
N LEU A 112 -4.64 27.72 24.78
CA LEU A 112 -4.97 28.16 26.14
C LEU A 112 -3.73 28.18 27.06
N GLY A 113 -3.12 29.36 27.16
CA GLY A 113 -2.34 29.80 28.32
C GLY A 113 -3.17 30.72 29.23
N PRO A 114 -2.70 31.05 30.45
CA PRO A 114 -3.53 31.52 31.57
C PRO A 114 -4.26 32.85 31.31
N VAL A 115 -5.53 32.88 31.75
CA VAL A 115 -6.49 33.98 31.54
C VAL A 115 -6.07 35.25 32.27
N GLY A 116 -5.77 36.31 31.52
CA GLY A 116 -5.74 37.70 32.00
C GLY A 116 -6.86 38.53 31.33
N PRO A 117 -7.41 39.57 31.98
CA PRO A 117 -8.51 40.32 31.38
C PRO A 117 -7.95 41.32 30.37
N VAL A 118 -8.31 41.18 29.09
CA VAL A 118 -8.08 42.24 28.08
C VAL A 118 -9.41 42.63 27.46
N ARG A 119 -9.71 43.93 27.55
CA ARG A 119 -10.89 44.56 26.97
C ARG A 119 -10.59 45.07 25.55
N LEU A 120 -11.52 44.74 24.66
CA LEU A 120 -12.08 45.49 23.52
C LEU A 120 -11.13 46.07 22.45
N GLY A 121 -11.30 45.60 21.21
CA GLY A 121 -10.90 46.32 20.01
C GLY A 121 -11.02 45.49 18.72
N GLU A 122 -11.76 46.02 17.76
CA GLU A 122 -11.76 45.74 16.31
C GLU A 122 -12.44 44.46 15.76
N LEU A 123 -13.52 44.67 15.00
CA LEU A 123 -14.12 43.69 14.10
C LEU A 123 -13.18 43.41 12.92
N ALA A 124 -12.87 42.14 12.66
CA ALA A 124 -12.28 41.71 11.39
C ALA A 124 -13.39 41.19 10.46
N PRO A 125 -13.35 41.51 9.15
CA PRO A 125 -14.45 41.24 8.22
C PRO A 125 -14.54 39.76 7.81
N GLU A 126 -15.75 39.34 7.43
CA GLU A 126 -16.03 38.00 6.91
C GLU A 126 -15.22 37.70 5.63
N PRO A 127 -14.74 36.45 5.43
CA PRO A 127 -14.11 36.07 4.18
C PRO A 127 -15.16 35.94 3.06
N ALA A 128 -14.89 36.63 1.95
CA ALA A 128 -15.70 36.58 0.74
C ALA A 128 -15.81 35.15 0.18
N THR A 129 -17.04 34.76 -0.17
CA THR A 129 -17.32 33.54 -0.93
C THR A 129 -16.88 33.71 -2.38
N SER A 130 -15.81 33.04 -2.80
CA SER A 130 -15.46 32.89 -4.21
C SER A 130 -16.28 31.77 -4.82
N THR A 131 -17.35 32.11 -5.51
CA THR A 131 -18.11 31.19 -6.37
C THR A 131 -17.46 31.13 -7.75
N ASP A 132 -16.51 30.22 -7.94
CA ASP A 132 -16.05 29.88 -9.29
C ASP A 132 -17.07 28.98 -9.99
N ASN A 133 -17.71 29.56 -11.00
CA ASN A 133 -18.64 28.94 -11.93
C ASN A 133 -17.95 27.82 -12.71
N ILE A 134 -18.29 26.55 -12.43
CA ILE A 134 -17.96 25.45 -13.33
C ILE A 134 -18.84 25.58 -14.59
N ARG A 135 -18.20 26.00 -15.68
CA ARG A 135 -18.78 26.00 -17.02
C ARG A 135 -18.79 24.55 -17.52
N ASN A 136 -19.96 23.93 -17.55
CA ASN A 136 -20.13 22.61 -18.16
C ASN A 136 -19.73 22.66 -19.65
N VAL A 137 -18.73 21.86 -20.02
CA VAL A 137 -18.34 21.63 -21.42
C VAL A 137 -19.02 20.33 -21.89
N PRO A 138 -19.79 20.34 -22.99
CA PRO A 138 -20.40 19.11 -23.51
C PRO A 138 -19.34 18.19 -24.13
N ALA A 139 -19.54 16.88 -23.99
CA ALA A 139 -18.72 15.86 -24.64
C ALA A 139 -18.85 15.94 -26.18
N PRO A 140 -17.77 15.73 -26.94
CA PRO A 140 -17.85 15.69 -28.40
C PRO A 140 -18.53 14.41 -28.89
N SER A 141 -19.35 14.57 -29.93
CA SER A 141 -20.16 13.54 -30.59
C SER A 141 -19.30 12.52 -31.32
N PRO A 142 -19.68 11.22 -31.34
CA PRO A 142 -18.98 10.23 -32.13
C PRO A 142 -19.30 10.38 -33.62
N TYR A 143 -18.26 10.40 -34.44
CA TYR A 143 -18.28 9.91 -35.82
C TYR A 143 -17.34 8.71 -35.90
#